data_AF-A0A7J2SR96-F1
#
_entry.id   AF-A0A7J2SR96-F1
#
_cell.length_a   1.000
_cell.length_b   1.000
_cell.length_c   1.000
_cell.angle_alpha   90.00
_cell.angle_beta   90.00
_cell.angle_gamma   90.00
#
_symmetry.space_group_name_H-M   'P 1'
#
loop_
_entity.id
_entity.type
_entity.pdbx_description
1 polymer ?
#
loop_
_entity_poly.entity_id
_entity_poly.type
_entity_poly.pdbx_seq_one_letter_code
_entity_poly.pdbx_strand_id
1 'polypeptide(L)' 'MTVEKEGRIIKISGPVIEADRMRGAKMYDVVRVGDENLIGEIIRLNEEVATIQVYEETSG' A
#
# COMPACT_ATOMS: atom_id res chain seq x y z
N MET A 1 -15.72 -0.19 -17.30
CA MET A 1 -14.33 0.21 -17.07
C MET A 1 -14.21 0.52 -15.59
N THR A 2 -13.63 -0.37 -14.80
CA THR A 2 -13.34 -0.09 -13.39
C THR A 2 -12.07 0.75 -13.39
N VAL A 3 -12.14 1.98 -12.90
CA VAL A 3 -10.96 2.81 -12.72
C VAL A 3 -10.24 2.25 -11.48
N GLU A 4 -9.18 1.47 -11.69
CA GLU A 4 -8.25 1.10 -10.63
C GLU A 4 -7.72 2.42 -10.05
N LYS A 5 -8.00 2.70 -8.77
CA LYS A 5 -7.45 3.88 -8.12
C LYS A 5 -6.02 3.57 -7.70
N GLU A 6 -5.06 4.05 -8.47
CA GLU A 6 -3.64 3.93 -8.14
C GLU A 6 -3.24 4.95 -7.07
N GLY A 7 -2.77 4.44 -5.93
CA GLY A 7 -2.05 5.24 -4.93
C GLY A 7 -0.64 5.56 -5.42
N ARG A 8 0.01 6.55 -4.81
CA ARG A 8 1.42 6.89 -5.11
C ARG A 8 2.26 6.80 -3.85
N ILE A 9 3.37 6.07 -3.96
CA ILE A 9 4.34 5.95 -2.87
C ILE A 9 4.97 7.33 -2.60
N ILE A 10 4.91 7.77 -1.34
CA ILE A 10 5.53 9.02 -0.87
C ILE A 10 6.68 8.77 0.10
N LYS A 11 6.73 7.61 0.75
CA LYS A 11 7.81 7.22 1.67
C LYS A 11 7.97 5.71 1.76
N ILE A 12 9.23 5.27 1.88
CA ILE A 12 9.60 3.86 2.14
C ILE A 12 10.45 3.83 3.41
N SER A 13 10.15 2.93 4.33
CA SER A 13 10.87 2.75 5.60
C SER A 13 10.92 1.26 5.96
N GLY A 14 11.86 0.55 5.35
CA GLY A 14 11.92 -0.92 5.44
C GLY A 14 10.64 -1.53 4.88
N PRO A 15 9.96 -2.44 5.60
CA PRO A 15 8.74 -3.06 5.12
C PRO A 15 7.49 -2.18 5.29
N VAL A 16 7.64 -0.93 5.76
CA VAL A 16 6.54 0.02 5.92
C VAL A 16 6.60 1.08 4.82
N ILE A 17 5.50 1.27 4.12
CA ILE A 17 5.35 2.23 3.02
C ILE A 17 4.23 3.22 3.36
N GLU A 18 4.42 4.49 3.03
CA GLU A 18 3.33 5.47 3.03
C GLU A 18 2.98 5.81 1.57
N ALA A 19 1.69 5.75 1.25
CA ALA A 19 1.16 6.07 -0.07
C ALA A 19 0.06 7.13 0.04
N ASP A 20 0.11 8.17 -0.81
CA ASP A 20 -0.95 9.17 -0.96
C ASP A 20 -1.98 8.74 -2.02
N ARG A 21 -3.07 9.52 -2.16
CA ARG A 21 -4.20 9.24 -3.07
C ARG A 21 -4.96 7.94 -2.74
N MET A 22 -4.90 7.50 -1.49
CA MET A 22 -5.53 6.27 -1.01
C MET A 22 -6.99 6.46 -0.57
N ARG A 23 -7.64 7.55 -1.00
CA ARG A 23 -9.01 7.86 -0.60
C ARG A 23 -10.00 6.81 -1.11
N GLY A 24 -10.64 6.13 -0.16
CA GLY A 24 -11.57 5.04 -0.41
C GLY A 24 -11.00 3.65 -0.11
N ALA A 25 -9.70 3.56 0.17
CA ALA A 25 -9.11 2.37 0.75
C ALA A 25 -9.60 2.19 2.20
N LYS A 26 -9.56 0.95 2.68
CA LYS A 26 -9.99 0.57 4.02
C LYS A 26 -8.82 -0.03 4.79
N MET A 27 -8.90 0.09 6.11
CA MET A 27 -8.05 -0.67 7.01
C MET A 27 -8.16 -2.16 6.68
N TYR A 28 -7.02 -2.85 6.68
CA TYR A 28 -6.89 -4.28 6.36
C TYR A 28 -7.14 -4.65 4.88
N ASP A 29 -7.28 -3.67 3.98
CA ASP A 29 -7.25 -3.96 2.55
C ASP A 29 -5.88 -4.52 2.16
N VAL A 30 -5.89 -5.59 1.38
CA VAL A 30 -4.70 -6.15 0.75
C VAL A 30 -4.45 -5.40 -0.55
N VAL A 31 -3.23 -4.90 -0.72
CA VAL A 31 -2.81 -4.07 -1.85
C VAL A 31 -1.56 -4.64 -2.52
N ARG A 32 -1.35 -4.27 -3.79
CA ARG A 32 -0.10 -4.51 -4.51
C ARG A 32 0.75 -3.26 -4.47
N VAL A 33 2.04 -3.40 -4.19
CA VAL A 33 2.95 -2.27 -3.98
C VAL A 33 4.15 -2.37 -4.90
N GLY A 34 4.43 -1.26 -5.60
CA GLY A 34 5.56 -1.14 -6.51
C GLY A 34 5.41 -1.96 -7.79
N ASP A 35 6.42 -1.87 -8.66
CA ASP A 35 6.44 -2.55 -9.97
C ASP A 35 6.51 -4.08 -9.83
N GLU A 36 7.10 -4.56 -8.73
CA GLU A 36 7.21 -5.99 -8.41
C GLU A 36 5.89 -6.58 -7.85
N ASN A 37 4.85 -5.76 -7.69
CA ASN A 37 3.53 -6.20 -7.21
C ASN A 37 3.57 -6.92 -5.84
N LEU A 38 4.47 -6.45 -4.96
CA LEU A 38 4.62 -6.98 -3.61
C LEU A 38 3.28 -6.90 -2.87
N ILE A 39 2.98 -7.91 -2.07
CA ILE A 39 1.74 -7.95 -1.29
C ILE A 39 1.91 -7.11 -0.03
N GLY A 40 0.96 -6.23 0.24
CA GLY A 40 0.92 -5.48 1.49
C GLY A 40 -0.48 -5.36 2.08
N GLU A 41 -0.55 -4.94 3.33
CA GLU A 41 -1.77 -4.70 4.09
C GLU A 41 -1.82 -3.25 4.59
N ILE A 42 -2.96 -2.58 4.46
CA ILE A 42 -3.18 -1.26 5.03
C ILE A 42 -3.34 -1.37 6.56
N ILE A 43 -2.35 -0.87 7.30
CA ILE A 43 -2.29 -0.90 8.77
C ILE A 43 -2.60 0.44 9.43
N ARG A 44 -2.72 1.52 8.64
CA ARG A 44 -3.19 2.84 9.10
C ARG A 44 -3.75 3.63 7.92
N LEU A 45 -4.78 4.44 8.19
CA LEU A 45 -5.30 5.46 7.28
C LEU A 45 -5.31 6.81 7.97
N ASN A 46 -4.84 7.84 7.27
CA ASN A 46 -4.94 9.24 7.68
C ASN A 46 -5.33 10.08 6.45
N GLU A 47 -6.59 10.55 6.43
CA GLU A 47 -7.16 11.30 5.30
C GLU A 47 -6.97 10.60 3.95
N GLU A 48 -5.98 11.03 3.16
CA GLU A 48 -5.66 10.48 1.84
C GLU A 48 -4.39 9.62 1.82
N VAL A 49 -3.75 9.43 2.98
CA VAL A 49 -2.52 8.66 3.15
C VAL A 49 -2.83 7.31 3.81
N ALA A 50 -2.32 6.23 3.21
CA ALA A 50 -2.29 4.91 3.82
C ALA A 50 -0.87 4.57 4.27
N THR A 51 -0.73 3.96 5.44
CA THR A 51 0.47 3.21 5.84
C THR A 51 0.24 1.74 5.51
N ILE A 52 1.14 1.18 4.73
CA ILE A 52 1.08 -0.18 4.20
C ILE A 52 2.26 -0.97 4.77
N GLN A 53 1.97 -2.10 5.39
CA GLN A 53 2.98 -3.10 5.73
C GLN A 53 3.12 -4.06 4.56
N VAL A 54 4.31 -4.14 3.97
CA VAL A 54 4.62 -5.06 2.88
C VAL A 54 5.22 -6.34 3.43
N TYR A 55 4.80 -7.46 2.85
CA TYR A 55 5.43 -8.75 3.03
C TYR A 55 6.29 -9.01 1.79
N GLU A 56 7.61 -9.04 1.95
CA GLU A 56 8.46 -9.59 0.89
C GLU A 56 8.34 -11.12 0.95
N GLU A 57 8.19 -11.78 -0.21
CA GLU A 57 8.43 -13.22 -0.31
C GLU A 57 9.94 -13.47 -0.18
N THR A 58 10.52 -13.21 0.99
CA THR A 58 11.83 -13.77 1.33
C THR A 58 11.62 -15.18 1.86
N SER A 59 11.03 -16.05 1.04
CA SER A 59 11.16 -17.49 1.23
C SER A 59 12.50 -17.91 0.62
N GLY A 60 13.53 -17.83 1.45
CA GLY A 60 14.45 -18.95 1.55
C GLY A 60 13.77 -20.12 2.24
#